data_AF-A0A0J9TF30-F1
#
_entry.id   AF-A0A0J9TF30-F1
#
_cell.length_a   1.000
_cell.length_b   1.000
_cell.length_c   1.000
_cell.angle_alpha   90.00
_cell.angle_beta   90.00
_cell.angle_gamma   90.00
#
_symmetry.space_group_name_H-M   'P 1'
#
loop_
_entity.id
_entity.type
_entity.pdbx_description
1 polymer ?
#
loop_
_entity_poly.entity_id
_entity_poly.type
_entity_poly.pdbx_seq_one_letter_code
_entity_poly.pdbx_strand_id
1 'polypeptide(L)'
;MCVSCYTCICTRTGMRMLTRVPTWLPPRSFNTALIKSKIDTLENYAKKNQLHKLRMDDLFDVLKLSKTEEDYKLSLHLLNLYYNFGRNLNTQQDVNLFFIFMLRTKQLNEAKELLKHFNGWLLCPPSNKYILLCMEEFFKKKKFYDVREIFSFIRQNSQIKLESPFYTVTIKAMLMLEENSVQEAMIIYDDSYGMSIYLTNEIHNLLLENILYLYHTVKGAKPENEKLLKLCEGNVEKIIIRLINELIKNRTSIKLSSKSLSLLAWAHMHFDVNAIIKKTNHDLVDVQACNTWLDIFKLSCLYNQIPECRCSPFSQEFKTVLCSMKDDADVARALEYIDIYFHEE
;
A
#
# COMPACT_ATOMS: atom_id res chain seq x y z
N MET A 1 -11.37 -34.66 3.59
CA MET A 1 -11.92 -35.15 4.87
C MET A 1 -12.72 -34.01 5.50
N CYS A 2 -14.05 -34.05 5.35
CA CYS A 2 -14.95 -33.09 5.98
C CYS A 2 -15.38 -33.62 7.34
N VAL A 3 -15.17 -32.85 8.41
CA VAL A 3 -15.67 -33.15 9.75
C VAL A 3 -17.01 -32.42 9.91
N SER A 4 -18.11 -33.18 9.93
CA SER A 4 -19.43 -32.72 10.33
C SER A 4 -19.54 -32.80 11.85
N CYS A 5 -19.86 -31.69 12.51
CA CYS A 5 -20.29 -31.71 13.91
C CYS A 5 -21.82 -31.69 13.98
N TYR A 6 -22.38 -32.74 14.57
CA TYR A 6 -23.78 -32.88 14.94
C TYR A 6 -24.03 -32.14 16.27
N THR A 7 -25.09 -31.33 16.33
CA THR A 7 -25.74 -30.97 17.60
C THR A 7 -27.08 -31.68 17.69
N CYS A 8 -27.17 -32.57 18.68
CA CYS A 8 -28.33 -33.39 19.01
C CYS A 8 -29.32 -32.54 19.83
N ILE A 9 -30.59 -32.46 19.40
CA ILE A 9 -31.69 -31.90 20.19
C ILE A 9 -32.56 -33.06 20.68
N CYS A 10 -32.64 -33.21 21.99
CA CYS A 10 -33.50 -34.20 22.66
C CYS A 10 -34.97 -33.78 22.58
N THR A 11 -35.84 -34.71 22.20
CA THR A 11 -37.29 -34.52 22.04
C THR A 11 -38.07 -34.79 23.33
N ARG A 12 -39.19 -34.10 23.54
CA ARG A 12 -40.37 -34.67 24.21
C ARG A 12 -41.65 -34.07 23.60
N THR A 13 -42.50 -34.99 23.10
CA THR A 13 -43.93 -34.88 22.79
C THR A 13 -44.40 -33.97 21.65
N GLY A 14 -44.89 -34.60 20.57
CA GLY A 14 -45.84 -33.99 19.63
C GLY A 14 -45.54 -34.28 18.15
N MET A 15 -46.16 -35.34 17.60
CA MET A 15 -46.24 -35.55 16.15
C MET A 15 -46.94 -34.36 15.47
N ARG A 16 -46.22 -33.65 14.60
CA ARG A 16 -46.82 -32.88 13.50
C ARG A 16 -46.07 -33.24 12.21
N MET A 17 -46.82 -33.64 11.20
CA MET A 17 -46.33 -33.83 9.83
C MET A 17 -45.60 -32.56 9.37
N LEU A 18 -44.28 -32.63 9.25
CA LEU A 18 -43.51 -31.65 8.52
C LEU A 18 -43.53 -32.06 7.05
N THR A 19 -44.34 -31.36 6.27
CA THR A 19 -44.19 -31.31 4.81
C THR A 19 -42.74 -30.94 4.49
N ARG A 20 -42.04 -31.82 3.77
CA ARG A 20 -40.67 -31.59 3.28
C ARG A 20 -40.63 -30.29 2.48
N VAL A 21 -40.01 -29.25 3.04
CA VAL A 21 -39.52 -28.12 2.25
C VAL A 21 -38.13 -28.52 1.73
N PRO A 22 -37.87 -28.52 0.41
CA PRO A 22 -36.58 -28.94 -0.11
C PRO A 22 -35.49 -27.95 0.32
N THR A 23 -34.57 -28.41 1.16
CA THR A 23 -33.34 -27.71 1.54
C THR A 23 -32.30 -27.80 0.42
N TRP A 24 -32.50 -27.05 -0.66
CA TRP A 24 -31.48 -26.85 -1.69
C TRP A 24 -31.57 -25.44 -2.26
N LEU A 25 -31.18 -24.46 -1.45
CA LEU A 25 -30.79 -23.15 -1.94
C LEU A 25 -29.33 -22.94 -1.49
N PRO A 26 -28.38 -22.70 -2.42
CA PRO A 26 -27.00 -22.43 -2.02
C PRO A 26 -26.99 -21.20 -1.10
N PRO A 27 -26.06 -21.08 -0.14
CA PRO A 27 -26.00 -19.94 0.80
C PRO A 27 -25.93 -18.56 0.12
N ARG A 28 -25.68 -18.52 -1.19
CA ARG A 28 -25.69 -17.33 -2.05
C ARG A 28 -27.10 -16.74 -2.27
N SER A 29 -28.13 -17.56 -2.43
CA SER A 29 -29.49 -17.07 -2.75
C SER A 29 -30.26 -16.53 -1.54
N PHE A 30 -29.87 -16.93 -0.33
CA PHE A 30 -30.52 -16.47 0.90
C PHE A 30 -30.27 -14.99 1.21
N ASN A 31 -29.07 -14.48 0.93
CA ASN A 31 -28.75 -13.06 1.21
C ASN A 31 -29.45 -12.13 0.22
N THR A 32 -29.47 -12.46 -1.08
CA THR A 32 -30.11 -11.62 -2.09
C THR A 32 -31.62 -11.54 -1.91
N ALA A 33 -32.29 -12.64 -1.56
CA ALA A 33 -33.73 -12.63 -1.26
C ALA A 33 -34.06 -11.77 -0.03
N LEU A 34 -33.24 -11.87 1.03
CA LEU A 34 -33.38 -11.01 2.21
C LEU A 34 -33.18 -9.53 1.87
N ILE A 35 -32.17 -9.21 1.05
CA ILE A 35 -31.89 -7.86 0.57
C ILE A 35 -33.09 -7.32 -0.22
N LYS A 36 -33.63 -8.09 -1.18
CA LYS A 36 -34.84 -7.72 -1.94
C LYS A 36 -36.01 -7.42 -1.03
N SER A 37 -36.31 -8.31 -0.08
CA SER A 37 -37.40 -8.10 0.89
C SER A 37 -37.22 -6.85 1.75
N LYS A 38 -35.99 -6.54 2.19
CA LYS A 38 -35.70 -5.29 2.90
C LYS A 38 -35.91 -4.06 2.00
N ILE A 39 -35.43 -4.11 0.76
CA ILE A 39 -35.60 -3.04 -0.22
C ILE A 39 -37.09 -2.79 -0.50
N ASP A 40 -37.88 -3.84 -0.76
CA ASP A 40 -39.32 -3.74 -0.99
C ASP A 40 -40.05 -3.06 0.18
N THR A 41 -39.63 -3.35 1.42
CA THR A 41 -40.19 -2.72 2.62
C THR A 41 -39.88 -1.21 2.65
N LEU A 42 -38.63 -0.83 2.35
CA LEU A 42 -38.20 0.57 2.34
C LEU A 42 -38.84 1.35 1.18
N GLU A 43 -38.97 0.74 0.00
CA GLU A 43 -39.71 1.30 -1.13
C GLU A 43 -41.18 1.53 -0.79
N ASN A 44 -41.81 0.60 -0.07
CA ASN A 44 -43.20 0.77 0.36
C ASN A 44 -43.37 1.94 1.34
N TYR A 45 -42.38 2.20 2.21
CA TYR A 45 -42.38 3.41 3.05
C TYR A 45 -42.25 4.67 2.20
N ALA A 46 -41.34 4.67 1.22
CA ALA A 46 -41.16 5.77 0.28
C ALA A 46 -42.45 6.06 -0.53
N LYS A 47 -43.07 5.03 -1.12
CA LYS A 47 -44.34 5.15 -1.89
C LYS A 47 -45.50 5.69 -1.04
N LYS A 48 -45.51 5.38 0.26
CA LYS A 48 -46.52 5.87 1.22
C LYS A 48 -46.14 7.21 1.87
N ASN A 49 -45.08 7.88 1.42
CA ASN A 49 -44.53 9.11 2.00
C ASN A 49 -44.23 9.01 3.52
N GLN A 50 -43.87 7.82 4.00
CA GLN A 50 -43.53 7.57 5.40
C GLN A 50 -42.03 7.85 5.66
N LEU A 51 -41.57 9.07 5.35
CA LEU A 51 -40.15 9.45 5.36
C LEU A 51 -39.45 9.34 6.72
N HIS A 52 -40.23 9.36 7.81
CA HIS A 52 -39.72 9.13 9.17
C HIS A 52 -39.26 7.69 9.41
N LYS A 53 -39.72 6.73 8.59
CA LYS A 53 -39.30 5.32 8.61
C LYS A 53 -38.14 5.01 7.67
N LEU A 54 -37.75 5.95 6.82
CA LEU A 54 -36.66 5.81 5.87
C LEU A 54 -35.37 6.35 6.51
N ARG A 55 -34.75 5.56 7.39
CA ARG A 55 -33.55 5.96 8.14
C ARG A 55 -32.29 5.49 7.42
N MET A 56 -31.22 6.26 7.50
CA MET A 56 -29.92 5.91 6.88
C MET A 56 -29.37 4.57 7.39
N ASP A 57 -29.64 4.21 8.65
CA ASP A 57 -29.22 2.92 9.21
C ASP A 57 -29.79 1.73 8.43
N ASP A 58 -31.04 1.84 7.97
CA ASP A 58 -31.71 0.77 7.23
C ASP A 58 -31.08 0.58 5.83
N LEU A 59 -30.63 1.68 5.19
CA LEU A 59 -29.80 1.64 3.97
C LEU A 59 -28.47 0.95 4.25
N PHE A 60 -27.73 1.36 5.28
CA PHE A 60 -26.41 0.78 5.57
C PHE A 60 -26.49 -0.69 5.97
N ASP A 61 -27.56 -1.13 6.60
CA ASP A 61 -27.79 -2.53 6.90
C ASP A 61 -28.02 -3.37 5.64
N VAL A 62 -28.65 -2.80 4.60
CA VAL A 62 -28.69 -3.45 3.28
C VAL A 62 -27.29 -3.50 2.67
N LEU A 63 -26.56 -2.39 2.64
CA LEU A 63 -25.19 -2.34 2.08
C LEU A 63 -24.24 -3.34 2.76
N LYS A 64 -24.39 -3.56 4.07
CA LYS A 64 -23.60 -4.53 4.85
C LYS A 64 -23.86 -5.99 4.45
N LEU A 65 -25.06 -6.31 3.99
CA LEU A 65 -25.43 -7.67 3.59
C LEU A 65 -24.95 -8.00 2.17
N SER A 66 -24.77 -6.98 1.33
CA SER A 66 -24.41 -7.11 -0.08
C SER A 66 -23.00 -7.67 -0.30
N LYS A 67 -22.89 -8.74 -1.10
CA LYS A 67 -21.63 -9.45 -1.37
C LYS A 67 -21.40 -9.75 -2.85
N THR A 68 -22.46 -9.67 -3.66
CA THR A 68 -22.41 -10.00 -5.10
C THR A 68 -22.66 -8.77 -5.98
N GLU A 69 -22.44 -8.92 -7.27
CA GLU A 69 -22.77 -7.89 -8.26
C GLU A 69 -24.28 -7.65 -8.36
N GLU A 70 -25.12 -8.68 -8.20
CA GLU A 70 -26.58 -8.51 -8.17
C GLU A 70 -27.00 -7.68 -6.94
N ASP A 71 -26.46 -8.01 -5.76
CA ASP A 71 -26.72 -7.24 -4.55
C ASP A 71 -26.24 -5.79 -4.70
N TYR A 72 -25.13 -5.57 -5.42
CA TYR A 72 -24.63 -4.23 -5.72
C TYR A 72 -25.64 -3.40 -6.50
N LYS A 73 -26.19 -3.94 -7.59
CA LYS A 73 -27.20 -3.26 -8.41
C LYS A 73 -28.46 -2.93 -7.61
N LEU A 74 -28.95 -3.87 -6.80
CA LEU A 74 -30.10 -3.67 -5.92
C LEU A 74 -29.84 -2.60 -4.86
N SER A 75 -28.65 -2.62 -4.26
CA SER A 75 -28.25 -1.65 -3.24
C SER A 75 -28.07 -0.25 -3.82
N LEU A 76 -27.58 -0.12 -5.05
CA LEU A 76 -27.52 1.15 -5.78
C LEU A 76 -28.92 1.68 -6.10
N HIS A 77 -29.86 0.81 -6.47
CA HIS A 77 -31.26 1.21 -6.65
C HIS A 77 -31.83 1.82 -5.36
N LEU A 78 -31.59 1.16 -4.22
CA LEU A 78 -31.98 1.68 -2.92
C LEU A 78 -31.30 3.02 -2.59
N LEU A 79 -30.00 3.16 -2.89
CA LEU A 79 -29.30 4.43 -2.69
C LEU A 79 -29.94 5.56 -3.50
N ASN A 80 -30.26 5.33 -4.78
CA ASN A 80 -30.94 6.31 -5.62
C ASN A 80 -32.32 6.71 -5.06
N LEU A 81 -33.08 5.74 -4.51
CA LEU A 81 -34.32 6.03 -3.80
C LEU A 81 -34.07 7.02 -2.66
N TYR A 82 -33.06 6.78 -1.81
CA TYR A 82 -32.73 7.67 -0.70
C TYR A 82 -32.36 9.08 -1.18
N TYR A 83 -31.53 9.20 -2.23
CA TYR A 83 -31.17 10.48 -2.83
C TYR A 83 -32.40 11.23 -3.38
N ASN A 84 -33.33 10.53 -4.04
CA ASN A 84 -34.58 11.13 -4.55
C ASN A 84 -35.48 11.71 -3.44
N PHE A 85 -35.35 11.21 -2.21
CA PHE A 85 -36.03 11.74 -1.03
C PHE A 85 -35.15 12.68 -0.18
N GLY A 86 -34.04 13.18 -0.73
CA GLY A 86 -33.15 14.14 -0.07
C GLY A 86 -32.31 13.55 1.07
N ARG A 87 -32.16 12.22 1.11
CA ARG A 87 -31.32 11.52 2.10
C ARG A 87 -29.96 11.20 1.49
N ASN A 88 -29.05 12.17 1.55
CA ASN A 88 -27.72 12.07 0.95
C ASN A 88 -26.68 11.48 1.92
N LEU A 89 -25.56 10.98 1.37
CA LEU A 89 -24.39 10.60 2.16
C LEU A 89 -23.67 11.86 2.64
N ASN A 90 -23.93 12.26 3.88
CA ASN A 90 -23.52 13.58 4.38
C ASN A 90 -22.25 13.54 5.24
N THR A 91 -21.91 12.39 5.80
CA THR A 91 -20.75 12.24 6.68
C THR A 91 -19.65 11.42 6.03
N GLN A 92 -18.41 11.58 6.49
CA GLN A 92 -17.31 10.72 6.05
C GLN A 92 -17.56 9.25 6.39
N GLN A 93 -18.29 8.96 7.47
CA GLN A 93 -18.67 7.59 7.83
C GLN A 93 -19.62 6.98 6.79
N ASP A 94 -20.60 7.76 6.31
CA ASP A 94 -21.54 7.33 5.25
C ASP A 94 -20.79 6.99 3.96
N VAL A 95 -19.89 7.89 3.54
CA VAL A 95 -19.04 7.70 2.36
C VAL A 95 -18.14 6.48 2.52
N ASN A 96 -17.53 6.30 3.70
CA ASN A 96 -16.71 5.12 3.99
C ASN A 96 -17.50 3.82 3.89
N LEU A 97 -18.71 3.76 4.47
CA LEU A 97 -19.57 2.57 4.41
C LEU A 97 -19.99 2.25 2.98
N PHE A 98 -20.32 3.27 2.19
CA PHE A 98 -20.62 3.12 0.77
C PHE A 98 -19.40 2.61 -0.01
N PHE A 99 -18.23 3.20 0.20
CA PHE A 99 -17.01 2.80 -0.49
C PHE A 99 -16.58 1.36 -0.16
N ILE A 100 -16.63 0.97 1.12
CA ILE A 100 -16.38 -0.42 1.55
C ILE A 100 -17.36 -1.39 0.89
N PHE A 101 -18.62 -0.99 0.74
CA PHE A 101 -19.61 -1.79 0.04
C PHE A 101 -19.19 -2.07 -1.41
N MET A 102 -18.72 -1.07 -2.15
CA MET A 102 -18.19 -1.24 -3.52
C MET A 102 -17.01 -2.21 -3.56
N LEU A 103 -16.06 -2.06 -2.63
CA LEU A 103 -14.89 -2.94 -2.55
C LEU A 103 -15.29 -4.40 -2.24
N ARG A 104 -16.21 -4.60 -1.30
CA ARG A 104 -16.71 -5.93 -0.90
C ARG A 104 -17.45 -6.64 -2.03
N THR A 105 -18.23 -5.91 -2.83
CA THR A 105 -18.91 -6.46 -4.01
C THR A 105 -18.00 -6.54 -5.24
N LYS A 106 -16.70 -6.27 -5.09
CA LYS A 106 -15.65 -6.35 -6.11
C LYS A 106 -15.84 -5.39 -7.30
N GLN A 107 -16.55 -4.27 -7.09
CA GLN A 107 -16.78 -3.23 -8.09
C GLN A 107 -15.63 -2.22 -8.07
N LEU A 108 -14.43 -2.69 -8.41
CA LEU A 108 -13.20 -1.89 -8.28
C LEU A 108 -13.12 -0.75 -9.31
N ASN A 109 -13.62 -0.96 -10.53
CA ASN A 109 -13.60 0.08 -11.56
C ASN A 109 -14.52 1.23 -11.16
N GLU A 110 -15.68 0.91 -10.61
CA GLU A 110 -16.66 1.85 -10.07
C GLU A 110 -16.07 2.60 -8.88
N ALA A 111 -15.32 1.91 -8.01
CA ALA A 111 -14.62 2.56 -6.90
C ALA A 111 -13.56 3.54 -7.42
N LYS A 112 -12.83 3.19 -8.50
CA LYS A 112 -11.89 4.09 -9.17
C LYS A 112 -12.60 5.31 -9.76
N GLU A 113 -13.69 5.12 -10.50
CA GLU A 113 -14.48 6.22 -11.07
C GLU A 113 -15.07 7.13 -9.99
N LEU A 114 -15.49 6.56 -8.86
CA LEU A 114 -15.91 7.36 -7.72
C LEU A 114 -14.77 8.25 -7.22
N LEU A 115 -13.56 7.71 -7.02
CA LEU A 115 -12.42 8.51 -6.57
C LEU A 115 -12.04 9.63 -7.55
N LYS A 116 -12.25 9.42 -8.84
CA LYS A 116 -12.03 10.43 -9.87
C LYS A 116 -13.06 11.56 -9.82
N HIS A 117 -14.32 11.23 -9.52
CA HIS A 117 -15.46 12.14 -9.68
C HIS A 117 -16.20 12.49 -8.39
N PHE A 118 -15.70 12.09 -7.22
CA PHE A 118 -16.46 12.24 -5.97
C PHE A 118 -16.81 13.69 -5.64
N ASN A 119 -15.98 14.68 -5.99
CA ASN A 119 -16.28 16.10 -5.74
C ASN A 119 -17.60 16.56 -6.38
N GLY A 120 -18.07 15.89 -7.44
CA GLY A 120 -19.33 16.21 -8.11
C GLY A 120 -20.56 15.56 -7.46
N TRP A 121 -20.38 14.58 -6.58
CA TRP A 121 -21.48 13.77 -6.04
C TRP A 121 -21.49 13.63 -4.51
N LEU A 122 -20.33 13.63 -3.87
CA LEU A 122 -20.13 13.45 -2.44
C LEU A 122 -19.56 14.73 -1.81
N LEU A 123 -19.93 14.99 -0.55
CA LEU A 123 -19.43 16.16 0.20
C LEU A 123 -17.98 16.02 0.65
N CYS A 124 -17.47 14.79 0.76
CA CYS A 124 -16.12 14.49 1.20
C CYS A 124 -15.62 13.17 0.59
N PRO A 125 -14.29 12.96 0.49
CA PRO A 125 -13.73 11.72 0.00
C PRO A 125 -13.90 10.56 1.00
N PRO A 126 -13.79 9.30 0.52
CA PRO A 126 -13.49 8.18 1.39
C PRO A 126 -12.21 8.44 2.19
N SER A 127 -12.11 7.91 3.41
CA SER A 127 -10.91 8.06 4.22
C SER A 127 -9.69 7.37 3.58
N ASN A 128 -8.51 7.91 3.87
CA ASN A 128 -7.23 7.42 3.32
C ASN A 128 -7.05 5.91 3.47
N LYS A 129 -7.48 5.34 4.60
CA LYS A 129 -7.44 3.91 4.87
C LYS A 129 -8.13 3.09 3.77
N TYR A 130 -9.34 3.48 3.36
CA TYR A 130 -10.08 2.71 2.36
C TYR A 130 -9.61 2.99 0.94
N ILE A 131 -9.15 4.20 0.65
CA ILE A 131 -8.50 4.52 -0.61
C ILE A 131 -7.24 3.64 -0.79
N LEU A 132 -6.42 3.53 0.25
CA LEU A 132 -5.23 2.67 0.25
C LEU A 132 -5.60 1.20 0.03
N LEU A 133 -6.63 0.70 0.72
CA LEU A 133 -7.15 -0.65 0.50
C LEU A 133 -7.59 -0.87 -0.96
N CYS A 134 -8.22 0.13 -1.60
CA CYS A 134 -8.57 0.06 -3.02
C CYS A 134 -7.32 -0.07 -3.90
N MET A 135 -6.30 0.76 -3.68
CA MET A 135 -5.03 0.71 -4.41
C MET A 135 -4.32 -0.64 -4.21
N GLU A 136 -4.32 -1.18 -3.00
CA GLU A 136 -3.76 -2.51 -2.70
C GLU A 136 -4.51 -3.63 -3.43
N GLU A 137 -5.83 -3.55 -3.57
CA GLU A 137 -6.60 -4.53 -4.34
C GLU A 137 -6.29 -4.48 -5.85
N PHE A 138 -6.10 -3.28 -6.42
CA PHE A 138 -5.60 -3.13 -7.79
C PHE A 138 -4.19 -3.68 -7.95
N PHE A 139 -3.30 -3.41 -6.98
CA PHE A 139 -1.94 -3.94 -6.94
C PHE A 139 -1.93 -5.48 -6.92
N LYS A 140 -2.70 -6.12 -6.03
CA LYS A 140 -2.84 -7.59 -5.96
C LYS A 140 -3.33 -8.21 -7.27
N LYS A 141 -4.17 -7.49 -8.01
CA LYS A 141 -4.68 -7.89 -9.33
C LYS A 141 -3.71 -7.60 -10.47
N LYS A 142 -2.48 -7.16 -10.19
CA LYS A 142 -1.45 -6.77 -11.16
C LYS A 142 -1.88 -5.64 -12.09
N LYS A 143 -2.79 -4.78 -11.64
CA LYS A 143 -3.29 -3.63 -12.38
C LYS A 143 -2.51 -2.37 -12.00
N PHE A 144 -1.22 -2.33 -12.35
CA PHE A 144 -0.29 -1.30 -11.85
C PHE A 144 -0.58 0.10 -12.38
N TYR A 145 -1.02 0.23 -13.64
CA TYR A 145 -1.44 1.52 -14.19
C TYR A 145 -2.68 2.09 -13.52
N ASP A 146 -3.64 1.23 -13.12
CA ASP A 146 -4.80 1.68 -12.35
C ASP A 146 -4.39 2.23 -10.97
N VAL A 147 -3.37 1.63 -10.32
CA VAL A 147 -2.80 2.17 -9.08
C VAL A 147 -2.22 3.57 -9.30
N ARG A 148 -1.45 3.76 -10.38
CA ARG A 148 -0.87 5.06 -10.76
C ARG A 148 -1.92 6.10 -11.07
N GLU A 149 -2.98 5.70 -11.77
CA GLU A 149 -4.11 6.55 -12.11
C GLU A 149 -4.86 7.02 -10.86
N ILE A 150 -5.18 6.09 -9.94
CA ILE A 150 -5.78 6.43 -8.64
C ILE A 150 -4.89 7.40 -7.86
N PHE A 151 -3.58 7.14 -7.81
CA PHE A 151 -2.63 8.03 -7.16
C PHE A 151 -2.67 9.44 -7.77
N SER A 152 -2.79 9.56 -9.09
CA SER A 152 -2.89 10.87 -9.76
C SER A 152 -4.13 11.65 -9.32
N PHE A 153 -5.28 10.99 -9.14
CA PHE A 153 -6.51 11.62 -8.67
C PHE A 153 -6.38 12.13 -7.24
N ILE A 154 -5.80 11.31 -6.36
CA ILE A 154 -5.53 11.67 -4.97
C ILE A 154 -4.56 12.87 -4.92
N ARG A 155 -3.48 12.81 -5.69
CA ARG A 155 -2.42 13.83 -5.72
C ARG A 155 -2.90 15.20 -6.20
N GLN A 156 -3.91 15.23 -7.08
CA GLN A 156 -4.51 16.46 -7.61
C GLN A 156 -5.62 17.02 -6.71
N ASN A 157 -6.12 16.25 -5.74
CA ASN A 157 -7.27 16.63 -4.93
C ASN A 157 -6.84 17.15 -3.54
N SER A 158 -7.19 18.40 -3.23
CA SER A 158 -6.83 19.03 -1.96
C SER A 158 -7.62 18.55 -0.74
N GLN A 159 -8.76 17.86 -0.94
CA GLN A 159 -9.55 17.32 0.17
C GLN A 159 -8.97 16.02 0.72
N ILE A 160 -8.10 15.34 -0.04
CA ILE A 160 -7.43 14.11 0.39
C ILE A 160 -6.04 14.48 0.91
N LYS A 161 -5.80 14.25 2.20
CA LYS A 161 -4.48 14.44 2.79
C LYS A 161 -3.53 13.38 2.24
N LEU A 162 -2.54 13.80 1.49
CA LEU A 162 -1.53 12.90 0.94
C LEU A 162 -0.56 12.44 2.04
N GLU A 163 -0.29 11.14 2.07
CA GLU A 163 0.49 10.47 3.12
C GLU A 163 1.45 9.44 2.50
N SER A 164 2.53 9.10 3.22
CA SER A 164 3.56 8.14 2.78
C SER A 164 3.01 6.81 2.23
N PRO A 165 1.95 6.19 2.77
CA PRO A 165 1.44 4.92 2.25
C PRO A 165 0.98 4.97 0.79
N PHE A 166 0.45 6.11 0.32
CA PHE A 166 0.05 6.26 -1.08
C PHE A 166 1.25 6.21 -2.03
N TYR A 167 2.34 6.88 -1.66
CA TYR A 167 3.60 6.79 -2.40
C TYR A 167 4.19 5.39 -2.35
N THR A 168 4.15 4.75 -1.17
CA THR A 168 4.67 3.40 -0.93
C THR A 168 4.04 2.39 -1.89
N VAL A 169 2.71 2.31 -1.95
CA VAL A 169 2.03 1.36 -2.85
C VAL A 169 2.24 1.71 -4.33
N THR A 170 2.32 3.01 -4.66
CA THR A 170 2.49 3.46 -6.04
C THR A 170 3.90 3.17 -6.56
N ILE A 171 4.95 3.44 -5.77
CA ILE A 171 6.33 3.09 -6.10
C ILE A 171 6.46 1.58 -6.31
N LYS A 172 5.91 0.78 -5.38
CA LYS A 172 5.87 -0.68 -5.52
C LYS A 172 5.17 -1.10 -6.82
N ALA A 173 4.07 -0.45 -7.20
CA ALA A 173 3.37 -0.72 -8.46
C ALA A 173 4.22 -0.38 -9.69
N MET A 174 4.89 0.77 -9.70
CA MET A 174 5.71 1.21 -10.84
C MET A 174 6.92 0.28 -11.07
N LEU A 175 7.52 -0.23 -9.99
CA LEU A 175 8.61 -1.21 -10.08
C LEU A 175 8.17 -2.57 -10.69
N MET A 176 6.87 -2.85 -10.72
CA MET A 176 6.33 -4.09 -11.31
C MET A 176 5.99 -3.96 -12.79
N LEU A 177 6.21 -2.79 -13.40
CA LEU A 177 6.05 -2.59 -14.84
C LEU A 177 7.15 -3.32 -15.62
N GLU A 178 6.84 -3.77 -16.83
CA GLU A 178 7.79 -4.46 -17.70
C GLU A 178 8.80 -3.47 -18.33
N GLU A 179 8.33 -2.26 -18.63
CA GLU A 179 9.12 -1.21 -19.28
C GLU A 179 9.22 0.03 -18.37
N ASN A 180 10.39 0.67 -18.40
CA ASN A 180 10.67 1.94 -17.69
C ASN A 180 10.33 1.93 -16.19
N SER A 181 10.31 0.75 -15.56
CA SER A 181 9.83 0.55 -14.19
C SER A 181 10.56 1.41 -13.16
N VAL A 182 11.89 1.45 -13.25
CA VAL A 182 12.75 2.26 -12.40
C VAL A 182 12.52 3.75 -12.62
N GLN A 183 12.39 4.20 -13.87
CA GLN A 183 12.16 5.62 -14.18
C GLN A 183 10.82 6.08 -13.65
N GLU A 184 9.74 5.32 -13.88
CA GLU A 184 8.42 5.63 -13.35
C GLU A 184 8.41 5.66 -11.83
N ALA A 185 9.07 4.70 -11.18
CA ALA A 185 9.18 4.67 -9.73
C ALA A 185 9.95 5.88 -9.17
N MET A 186 11.02 6.31 -9.85
CA MET A 186 11.79 7.50 -9.48
C MET A 186 10.99 8.80 -9.66
N ILE A 187 10.08 8.90 -10.63
CA ILE A 187 9.17 10.05 -10.76
C ILE A 187 8.27 10.17 -9.53
N ILE A 188 7.70 9.06 -9.05
CA ILE A 188 6.89 9.04 -7.82
C ILE A 188 7.72 9.41 -6.60
N TYR A 189 8.94 8.88 -6.54
CA TYR A 189 9.89 9.15 -5.48
C TYR A 189 10.23 10.64 -5.41
N ASP A 190 10.64 11.25 -6.52
CA ASP A 190 10.99 12.68 -6.57
C ASP A 190 9.77 13.57 -6.25
N ASP A 191 8.55 13.20 -6.68
CA ASP A 191 7.32 13.93 -6.30
C ASP A 191 7.07 13.91 -4.78
N SER A 192 7.30 12.78 -4.10
CA SER A 192 7.15 12.75 -2.63
C SER A 192 8.11 13.70 -1.92
N TYR A 193 9.33 13.87 -2.43
CA TYR A 193 10.28 14.83 -1.88
C TYR A 193 9.79 16.26 -2.10
N GLY A 194 9.34 16.57 -3.32
CA GLY A 194 8.73 17.87 -3.64
C GLY A 194 7.51 18.20 -2.79
N MET A 195 6.74 17.18 -2.39
CA MET A 195 5.60 17.30 -1.49
C MET A 195 5.96 17.27 0.00
N SER A 196 7.25 17.22 0.35
CA SER A 196 7.73 17.14 1.74
C SER A 196 7.18 15.94 2.51
N ILE A 197 7.02 14.81 1.82
CA ILE A 197 6.53 13.55 2.39
C ILE A 197 7.71 12.60 2.58
N TYR A 198 8.02 12.33 3.84
CA TYR A 198 9.04 11.36 4.22
C TYR A 198 8.57 9.94 3.92
N LEU A 199 9.47 9.13 3.35
CA LEU A 199 9.23 7.74 3.03
C LEU A 199 9.85 6.82 4.08
N THR A 200 9.36 5.58 4.12
CA THR A 200 9.91 4.56 5.00
C THR A 200 11.24 4.04 4.47
N ASN A 201 12.07 3.53 5.37
CA ASN A 201 13.31 2.84 5.02
C ASN A 201 13.09 1.76 3.95
N GLU A 202 12.02 0.96 4.10
CA GLU A 202 11.68 -0.11 3.16
C GLU A 202 11.63 0.38 1.69
N ILE A 203 11.07 1.57 1.45
CA ILE A 203 10.93 2.12 0.09
C ILE A 203 12.25 2.66 -0.45
N HIS A 204 13.05 3.31 0.39
CA HIS A 204 14.39 3.74 0.00
C HIS A 204 15.27 2.55 -0.37
N ASN A 205 15.26 1.50 0.46
CA ASN A 205 16.00 0.26 0.19
C ASN A 205 15.52 -0.45 -1.07
N LEU A 206 14.19 -0.53 -1.28
CA LEU A 206 13.61 -1.18 -2.45
C LEU A 206 14.07 -0.49 -3.74
N LEU A 207 14.03 0.84 -3.80
CA LEU A 207 14.49 1.59 -4.96
C LEU A 207 16.01 1.47 -5.15
N LEU A 208 16.78 1.61 -4.08
CA LEU A 208 18.23 1.51 -4.14
C LEU A 208 18.66 0.13 -4.65
N GLU A 209 18.08 -0.95 -4.14
CA GLU A 209 18.33 -2.32 -4.59
C GLU A 209 18.06 -2.48 -6.10
N ASN A 210 16.90 -2.02 -6.59
CA ASN A 210 16.55 -2.13 -8.01
C ASN A 210 17.51 -1.35 -8.91
N ILE A 211 17.95 -0.16 -8.47
CA ILE A 211 18.86 0.69 -9.26
C ILE A 211 20.28 0.13 -9.25
N LEU A 212 20.77 -0.36 -8.10
CA LEU A 212 22.08 -1.01 -8.03
C LEU A 212 22.11 -2.30 -8.86
N TYR A 213 21.02 -3.07 -8.86
CA TYR A 213 20.88 -4.22 -9.75
C TYR A 213 20.94 -3.82 -11.23
N LEU A 214 20.18 -2.79 -11.62
CA LEU A 214 20.19 -2.27 -12.98
C LEU A 214 21.60 -1.77 -13.36
N TYR A 215 22.28 -1.06 -12.48
CA TYR A 215 23.66 -0.61 -12.69
C TYR A 215 24.61 -1.80 -12.91
N HIS A 216 24.52 -2.84 -12.06
CA HIS A 216 25.36 -4.03 -12.18
C HIS A 216 25.16 -4.76 -13.52
N THR A 217 23.91 -4.98 -13.91
CA THR A 217 23.57 -5.66 -15.17
C THR A 217 24.02 -4.87 -16.40
N VAL A 218 23.84 -3.55 -16.38
CA VAL A 218 24.23 -2.66 -17.49
C VAL A 218 25.74 -2.50 -17.58
N LYS A 219 26.47 -2.50 -16.46
CA LYS A 219 27.93 -2.49 -16.43
C LYS A 219 28.54 -3.80 -16.93
N GLY A 220 27.86 -4.93 -16.70
CA GLY A 220 28.26 -6.25 -17.20
C GLY A 220 27.99 -6.44 -18.70
N ALA A 221 26.95 -5.78 -19.24
CA ALA A 221 26.72 -5.67 -20.68
C ALA A 221 27.65 -4.60 -21.28
N LYS A 222 28.12 -4.79 -22.53
CA LYS A 222 29.08 -3.90 -23.22
C LYS A 222 28.70 -2.39 -23.15
N PRO A 223 29.67 -1.46 -23.25
CA PRO A 223 29.57 -0.04 -22.85
C PRO A 223 28.65 0.88 -23.68
N GLU A 224 27.76 0.37 -24.53
CA GLU A 224 26.91 1.18 -25.42
C GLU A 224 25.79 1.95 -24.68
N ASN A 225 25.63 1.71 -23.37
CA ASN A 225 24.57 2.30 -22.53
C ASN A 225 25.09 3.37 -21.55
N GLU A 226 26.08 4.19 -21.95
CA GLU A 226 26.68 5.24 -21.10
C GLU A 226 25.63 6.19 -20.49
N LYS A 227 24.57 6.53 -21.24
CA LYS A 227 23.47 7.38 -20.74
C LYS A 227 22.71 6.73 -19.59
N LEU A 228 22.50 5.42 -19.66
CA LEU A 228 21.75 4.68 -18.64
C LEU A 228 22.59 4.48 -17.38
N LEU A 229 23.90 4.28 -17.53
CA LEU A 229 24.83 4.25 -16.40
C LEU A 229 24.85 5.58 -15.64
N LYS A 230 24.97 6.71 -16.35
CA LYS A 230 24.90 8.05 -15.74
C LYS A 230 23.56 8.31 -15.05
N LEU A 231 22.46 7.81 -15.61
CA LEU A 231 21.15 7.89 -14.97
C LEU A 231 21.10 7.09 -13.67
N CYS A 232 21.65 5.86 -13.67
CA CYS A 232 21.74 5.04 -12.46
C CYS A 232 22.60 5.71 -11.39
N GLU A 233 23.79 6.20 -11.75
CA GLU A 233 24.68 6.96 -10.86
C GLU A 233 23.96 8.14 -10.19
N GLY A 234 23.28 8.97 -11.00
CA GLY A 234 22.51 10.10 -10.47
C GLY A 234 21.37 9.68 -9.55
N ASN A 235 20.69 8.57 -9.84
CA ASN A 235 19.61 8.07 -8.99
C ASN A 235 20.14 7.44 -7.68
N VAL A 236 21.26 6.72 -7.72
CA VAL A 236 21.92 6.18 -6.51
C VAL A 236 22.30 7.33 -5.58
N GLU A 237 22.95 8.37 -6.11
CA GLU A 237 23.30 9.57 -5.34
C GLU A 237 22.06 10.19 -4.67
N LYS A 238 21.00 10.44 -5.45
CA LYS A 238 19.75 11.03 -4.93
C LYS A 238 19.14 10.21 -3.80
N ILE A 239 19.02 8.89 -3.99
CA ILE A 239 18.40 8.01 -3.01
C ILE A 239 19.23 7.97 -1.74
N ILE A 240 20.56 7.83 -1.84
CA ILE A 240 21.44 7.80 -0.65
C ILE A 240 21.33 9.12 0.12
N ILE A 241 21.41 10.27 -0.56
CA ILE A 241 21.29 11.58 0.10
C ILE A 241 19.98 11.67 0.88
N ARG A 242 18.87 11.29 0.23
CA ARG A 242 17.55 11.37 0.84
C ARG A 242 17.33 10.34 1.95
N LEU A 243 17.76 9.10 1.76
CA LEU A 243 17.75 8.04 2.79
C LEU A 243 18.42 8.54 4.07
N ILE A 244 19.62 9.11 3.95
CA ILE A 244 20.38 9.60 5.11
C ILE A 244 19.67 10.80 5.74
N ASN A 245 19.25 11.80 4.95
CA ASN A 245 18.52 12.97 5.47
C ASN A 245 17.20 12.61 6.18
N GLU A 246 16.47 11.60 5.70
CA GLU A 246 15.17 11.22 6.27
C GLU A 246 15.28 10.26 7.45
N LEU A 247 16.26 9.37 7.48
CA LEU A 247 16.35 8.29 8.46
C LEU A 247 17.39 8.53 9.55
N ILE A 248 18.28 9.51 9.38
CA ILE A 248 19.19 9.97 10.43
C ILE A 248 18.58 11.25 11.01
N LYS A 249 17.69 11.08 12.00
CA LYS A 249 16.97 12.19 12.65
C LYS A 249 17.60 12.54 13.98
N ASN A 250 17.63 13.84 14.26
CA ASN A 250 18.30 14.50 15.35
C ASN A 250 18.62 13.69 16.62
N ARG A 251 19.78 13.00 16.71
CA ARG A 251 20.35 12.28 17.88
C ARG A 251 19.46 11.26 18.59
N THR A 252 18.15 11.23 18.32
CA THR A 252 17.14 10.47 19.06
C THR A 252 16.67 9.23 18.32
N SER A 253 16.91 9.14 17.01
CA SER A 253 16.59 7.92 16.25
C SER A 253 17.36 7.85 14.93
N ILE A 254 18.15 6.80 14.77
CA ILE A 254 18.58 6.30 13.46
C ILE A 254 17.64 5.14 13.10
N LYS A 255 17.20 5.09 11.85
CA LYS A 255 16.26 4.06 11.37
C LYS A 255 16.77 3.31 10.14
N LEU A 256 18.08 3.18 10.00
CA LEU A 256 18.70 2.39 8.94
C LEU A 256 18.61 0.90 9.30
N SER A 257 18.42 0.02 8.33
CA SER A 257 18.33 -1.41 8.60
C SER A 257 19.61 -2.10 8.16
N SER A 258 19.80 -3.37 8.55
CA SER A 258 20.82 -4.25 7.97
C SER A 258 20.86 -4.15 6.45
N LYS A 259 19.69 -4.25 5.80
CA LYS A 259 19.54 -4.09 4.34
C LYS A 259 20.03 -2.73 3.83
N SER A 260 19.70 -1.63 4.50
CA SER A 260 20.20 -0.31 4.11
C SER A 260 21.72 -0.26 4.17
N LEU A 261 22.29 -0.79 5.26
CA LEU A 261 23.73 -0.79 5.49
C LEU A 261 24.47 -1.67 4.47
N SER A 262 23.94 -2.84 4.15
CA SER A 262 24.47 -3.72 3.11
C SER A 262 24.40 -3.07 1.72
N LEU A 263 23.30 -2.38 1.39
CA LEU A 263 23.17 -1.64 0.12
C LEU A 263 24.16 -0.47 0.04
N LEU A 264 24.37 0.26 1.13
CA LEU A 264 25.38 1.32 1.21
C LEU A 264 26.80 0.77 1.06
N ALA A 265 27.09 -0.37 1.69
CA ALA A 265 28.38 -1.03 1.58
C ALA A 265 28.64 -1.48 0.13
N TRP A 266 27.64 -2.09 -0.54
CA TRP A 266 27.77 -2.44 -1.95
C TRP A 266 27.96 -1.20 -2.84
N ALA A 267 27.18 -0.13 -2.59
CA ALA A 267 27.35 1.12 -3.31
C ALA A 267 28.77 1.70 -3.14
N HIS A 268 29.40 1.52 -1.99
CA HIS A 268 30.76 1.99 -1.75
C HIS A 268 31.81 1.36 -2.69
N MET A 269 31.61 0.13 -3.14
CA MET A 269 32.52 -0.55 -4.09
C MET A 269 32.55 0.11 -5.47
N HIS A 270 31.53 0.90 -5.81
CA HIS A 270 31.32 1.41 -7.16
C HIS A 270 31.12 2.91 -7.24
N PHE A 271 30.79 3.57 -6.13
CA PHE A 271 30.53 5.00 -6.06
C PHE A 271 31.31 5.63 -4.90
N ASP A 272 31.69 6.90 -5.04
CA ASP A 272 32.28 7.67 -3.95
C ASP A 272 31.18 8.08 -2.95
N VAL A 273 30.79 7.11 -2.11
CA VAL A 273 29.75 7.29 -1.08
C VAL A 273 30.13 8.39 -0.09
N ASN A 274 31.43 8.62 0.17
CA ASN A 274 31.85 9.72 1.03
C ASN A 274 31.54 11.09 0.41
N ALA A 275 31.79 11.25 -0.90
CA ALA A 275 31.41 12.46 -1.63
C ALA A 275 29.89 12.67 -1.65
N ILE A 276 29.11 11.59 -1.79
CA ILE A 276 27.64 11.63 -1.72
C ILE A 276 27.17 12.07 -0.33
N ILE A 277 27.73 11.48 0.72
CA ILE A 277 27.41 11.83 2.11
C ILE A 277 27.70 13.30 2.38
N LYS A 278 28.79 13.87 1.87
CA LYS A 278 29.10 15.31 2.06
C LYS A 278 28.05 16.26 1.49
N LYS A 279 27.20 15.81 0.56
CA LYS A 279 26.12 16.63 -0.05
C LYS A 279 24.82 16.60 0.77
N THR A 280 24.75 15.78 1.80
CA THR A 280 23.58 15.68 2.68
C THR A 280 23.46 16.92 3.57
N ASN A 281 22.25 17.20 4.05
CA ASN A 281 22.03 18.30 4.98
C ASN A 281 21.97 17.73 6.39
N HIS A 282 23.09 17.83 7.11
CA HIS A 282 23.23 17.29 8.46
C HIS A 282 23.42 18.42 9.46
N ASP A 283 22.32 18.99 9.94
CA ASP A 283 22.31 19.92 11.07
C ASP A 283 22.57 19.22 12.43
N LEU A 284 23.18 18.04 12.40
CA LEU A 284 23.40 17.18 13.54
C LEU A 284 24.84 17.22 14.04
N VAL A 285 25.03 17.65 15.28
CA VAL A 285 26.33 17.87 15.91
C VAL A 285 27.26 16.65 15.91
N ASP A 286 26.74 15.41 15.94
CA ASP A 286 27.57 14.18 15.84
C ASP A 286 27.75 13.67 14.40
N VAL A 287 26.84 14.03 13.49
CA VAL A 287 26.94 13.67 12.07
C VAL A 287 27.85 14.66 11.33
N GLN A 288 28.00 15.89 11.83
CA GLN A 288 29.06 16.82 11.42
C GLN A 288 30.47 16.25 11.64
N ALA A 289 30.63 15.27 12.55
CA ALA A 289 31.87 14.51 12.73
C ALA A 289 31.94 13.23 11.85
N CYS A 290 30.79 12.74 11.33
CA CYS A 290 30.73 11.61 10.41
C CYS A 290 31.13 12.05 9.00
N ASN A 291 32.42 12.06 8.73
CA ASN A 291 32.96 12.42 7.42
C ASN A 291 33.08 11.22 6.47
N THR A 292 32.84 10.01 6.98
CA THR A 292 32.97 8.77 6.21
C THR A 292 31.72 7.91 6.29
N TRP A 293 31.49 7.09 5.26
CA TRP A 293 30.42 6.09 5.24
C TRP A 293 30.53 5.10 6.39
N LEU A 294 31.75 4.78 6.82
CA LEU A 294 32.00 3.89 7.94
C LEU A 294 31.59 4.52 9.28
N ASP A 295 31.69 5.84 9.43
CA ASP A 295 31.20 6.54 10.62
C ASP A 295 29.68 6.49 10.68
N ILE A 296 28.99 6.76 9.57
CA ILE A 296 27.52 6.63 9.47
C ILE A 296 27.11 5.18 9.77
N PHE A 297 27.84 4.22 9.21
CA PHE A 297 27.59 2.80 9.41
C PHE A 297 27.72 2.42 10.90
N LYS A 298 28.82 2.79 11.56
CA LYS A 298 29.04 2.51 12.99
C LYS A 298 28.01 3.20 13.88
N LEU A 299 27.74 4.49 13.61
CA LEU A 299 26.72 5.27 14.28
C LEU A 299 25.37 4.55 14.16
N SER A 300 25.03 4.08 12.96
CA SER A 300 23.79 3.33 12.71
C SER A 300 23.74 2.06 13.54
N CYS A 301 24.77 1.22 13.53
CA CYS A 301 24.79 0.00 14.37
C CYS A 301 24.68 0.30 15.87
N LEU A 302 25.30 1.38 16.35
CA LEU A 302 25.27 1.77 17.76
C LEU A 302 23.89 2.27 18.22
N TYR A 303 23.21 3.06 17.39
CA TYR A 303 21.91 3.67 17.73
C TYR A 303 20.69 2.88 17.22
N ASN A 304 20.86 1.92 16.30
CA ASN A 304 19.80 1.01 15.83
C ASN A 304 19.48 -0.10 16.85
N GLN A 305 19.28 0.26 18.11
CA GLN A 305 18.87 -0.67 19.17
C GLN A 305 17.35 -0.94 19.16
N ILE A 306 16.65 -0.67 18.04
CA ILE A 306 15.19 -0.82 17.95
C ILE A 306 14.84 -2.08 17.14
N PRO A 307 14.09 -3.06 17.72
CA PRO A 307 13.67 -4.31 17.06
C PRO A 307 12.79 -4.16 15.80
N GLU A 308 12.46 -2.93 15.40
CA GLU A 308 11.56 -2.60 14.28
C GLU A 308 12.28 -2.58 12.92
N CYS A 309 13.59 -2.83 12.89
CA CYS A 309 14.39 -2.90 11.66
C CYS A 309 14.40 -4.29 10.98
N ARG A 310 13.39 -5.14 11.22
CA ARG A 310 13.21 -6.38 10.42
C ARG A 310 12.97 -5.99 8.97
N CYS A 311 13.96 -6.24 8.12
CA CYS A 311 13.87 -5.90 6.72
C CYS A 311 13.26 -7.03 5.89
N SER A 312 12.63 -6.66 4.77
CA SER A 312 12.34 -7.62 3.73
C SER A 312 13.64 -8.23 3.23
N PRO A 313 13.66 -9.53 2.90
CA PRO A 313 14.85 -10.16 2.34
C PRO A 313 15.25 -9.45 1.04
N PHE A 314 16.53 -9.57 0.67
CA PHE A 314 16.96 -9.21 -0.68
C PHE A 314 16.21 -10.04 -1.73
N SER A 315 15.94 -9.43 -2.88
CA SER A 315 15.48 -10.14 -4.07
C SER A 315 16.48 -11.24 -4.44
N GLN A 316 15.98 -12.31 -5.06
CA GLN A 316 16.83 -13.45 -5.39
C GLN A 316 17.90 -13.06 -6.42
N GLU A 317 17.53 -12.13 -7.30
CA GLU A 317 18.38 -11.50 -8.29
C GLU A 317 19.54 -10.74 -7.61
N PHE A 318 19.24 -9.86 -6.64
CA PHE A 318 20.28 -9.08 -5.98
C PHE A 318 21.17 -9.90 -5.05
N LYS A 319 20.68 -11.01 -4.49
CA LYS A 319 21.53 -11.94 -3.71
C LYS A 319 22.74 -12.44 -4.51
N THR A 320 22.59 -12.64 -5.82
CA THR A 320 23.72 -13.03 -6.67
C THR A 320 24.75 -11.91 -6.83
N VAL A 321 24.28 -10.66 -6.86
CA VAL A 321 25.14 -9.46 -6.92
C VAL A 321 25.91 -9.27 -5.61
N LEU A 322 25.30 -9.57 -4.46
CA LEU A 322 25.97 -9.48 -3.15
C LEU A 322 27.20 -10.39 -3.04
N CYS A 323 27.29 -11.49 -3.80
CA CYS A 323 28.48 -12.34 -3.81
C CYS A 323 29.76 -11.60 -4.21
N SER A 324 29.66 -10.54 -5.02
CA SER A 324 30.81 -9.70 -5.40
C SER A 324 31.45 -8.96 -4.22
N MET A 325 30.73 -8.79 -3.10
CA MET A 325 31.24 -8.09 -1.91
C MET A 325 32.36 -8.85 -1.21
N LYS A 326 32.48 -10.17 -1.42
CA LYS A 326 33.51 -11.01 -0.78
C LYS A 326 34.93 -10.65 -1.21
N ASP A 327 35.06 -10.03 -2.38
CA ASP A 327 36.35 -9.68 -2.97
C ASP A 327 36.87 -8.31 -2.49
N ASP A 328 36.06 -7.56 -1.72
CA ASP A 328 36.42 -6.24 -1.19
C ASP A 328 36.56 -6.29 0.35
N ALA A 329 37.78 -6.02 0.84
CA ALA A 329 38.13 -6.14 2.25
C ALA A 329 37.46 -5.10 3.16
N ASP A 330 37.09 -3.93 2.64
CA ASP A 330 36.41 -2.89 3.41
C ASP A 330 34.93 -3.23 3.56
N VAL A 331 34.33 -3.74 2.49
CA VAL A 331 32.95 -4.18 2.48
C VAL A 331 32.74 -5.47 3.26
N ALA A 332 33.65 -6.44 3.17
CA ALA A 332 33.60 -7.66 3.97
C ALA A 332 33.57 -7.35 5.48
N ARG A 333 34.42 -6.41 5.93
CA ARG A 333 34.41 -5.94 7.32
C ARG A 333 33.08 -5.28 7.71
N ALA A 334 32.50 -4.46 6.83
CA ALA A 334 31.19 -3.87 7.10
C ALA A 334 30.11 -4.96 7.24
N LEU A 335 30.10 -5.98 6.39
CA LEU A 335 29.16 -7.10 6.51
C LEU A 335 29.34 -7.88 7.81
N GLU A 336 30.58 -8.12 8.26
CA GLU A 336 30.85 -8.73 9.57
C GLU A 336 30.23 -7.91 10.71
N TYR A 337 30.33 -6.58 10.67
CA TYR A 337 29.65 -5.74 11.66
C TYR A 337 28.11 -5.84 11.56
N ILE A 338 27.52 -5.95 10.37
CA ILE A 338 26.06 -6.15 10.27
C ILE A 338 25.67 -7.47 10.95
N ASP A 339 26.39 -8.55 10.67
CA ASP A 339 26.12 -9.87 11.26
C ASP A 339 26.21 -9.85 12.80
N ILE A 340 27.25 -9.20 13.35
CA ILE A 340 27.44 -9.05 14.80
C ILE A 340 26.25 -8.35 15.47
N TYR A 341 25.69 -7.31 14.84
CA TYR A 341 24.66 -6.45 15.47
C TYR A 341 23.23 -6.86 15.14
N PHE A 342 22.98 -7.48 13.98
CA PHE A 342 21.63 -7.82 13.51
C PHE A 342 21.33 -9.32 13.50
N HIS A 343 22.35 -10.20 13.50
CA HIS A 343 22.19 -11.66 13.47
C HIS A 343 21.30 -12.16 12.33
N GLU A 344 21.48 -11.63 11.12
CA GLU A 344 20.72 -12.00 9.92
C GLU A 344 21.59 -12.82 8.94
N GLU A 345 21.03 -13.89 8.37
CA GLU A 345 21.71 -14.81 7.43
C GLU A 345 22.14 -14.20 6.08
#